data_AF-A0AAE4AWN9-F1
#
_entry.id   AF-A0AAE4AWN9-F1
#
_cell.length_a   1.000
_cell.length_b   1.000
_cell.length_c   1.000
_cell.angle_alpha   90.00
_cell.angle_beta   90.00
_cell.angle_gamma   90.00
#
_symmetry.space_group_name_H-M   'P 1'
#
loop_
_entity.id
_entity.type
_entity.pdbx_description
1 polymer ?
#
loop_
_entity_poly.entity_id
_entity_poly.type
_entity_poly.pdbx_seq_one_letter_code
_entity_poly.pdbx_strand_id
1 'polypeptide(L)'
;MGSGRWSHDAYDAAAAYRARTGRDAFDYDAGIRASRRRQDWTAHPDLDPYGVDVRESRDSAEHPESLAVAVLFDVTGSMGYVPRRLQEKLPQLFDLLLDRGYVAHPQLLFGAIGDATCDRVPLQIGQFESDNRMDEQLGRILLEGGGGGQKTESYELAAYFMARHTSIDCWEKRGKRGYLFIIGDELNYPRVYARGGNAPVTGYDRSGRRGVAEVIGDRLQDDIDTRDIYAELREMYDVYYILPSGTSYAGDRQVLDHWRDLLGQNVIELDDLDAVSETIALTIGIGEGTIGLDDGLADLRQQGSTAGRSVERALAPVARGPRDARDPRDARDPRVPRASGADRGGRVPVARRSVVRRGNTRGARWV
;
A
#
# COMPACT_ATOMS: atom_id res chain seq x y z
N MET A 1 -7.59 16.47 -0.82
CA MET A 1 -7.15 15.13 -0.41
C MET A 1 -7.22 15.05 1.10
N GLY A 2 -7.59 13.89 1.65
CA GLY A 2 -7.64 13.67 3.11
C GLY A 2 -8.86 14.24 3.85
N SER A 3 -10.01 14.38 3.18
CA SER A 3 -11.30 14.75 3.80
C SER A 3 -12.35 13.66 3.56
N GLY A 4 -13.47 13.73 4.26
CA GLY A 4 -14.51 12.71 4.23
C GLY A 4 -14.32 11.67 5.34
N ARG A 5 -15.37 10.86 5.57
CA ARG A 5 -15.36 9.78 6.56
C ARG A 5 -15.99 8.54 5.97
N TRP A 6 -15.47 7.39 6.36
CA TRP A 6 -16.10 6.10 6.10
C TRP A 6 -17.54 6.07 6.63
N SER A 7 -18.44 5.49 5.84
CA SER A 7 -19.85 5.30 6.18
C SER A 7 -20.30 3.88 5.81
N HIS A 8 -20.79 3.14 6.80
CA HIS A 8 -21.42 1.82 6.59
C HIS A 8 -22.67 1.94 5.71
N ASP A 9 -23.52 2.95 5.95
CA ASP A 9 -24.72 3.20 5.14
C ASP A 9 -24.38 3.43 3.66
N ALA A 10 -23.30 4.17 3.36
CA ALA A 10 -22.87 4.40 1.99
C ALA A 10 -22.37 3.11 1.32
N TYR A 11 -21.63 2.28 2.06
CA TYR A 11 -21.16 0.98 1.59
C TYR A 11 -22.35 0.03 1.32
N ASP A 12 -23.30 -0.07 2.25
CA ASP A 12 -24.49 -0.91 2.11
C ASP A 12 -25.39 -0.45 0.97
N ALA A 13 -25.53 0.87 0.78
CA ALA A 13 -26.25 1.44 -0.36
C ALA A 13 -25.59 1.09 -1.70
N ALA A 14 -24.25 1.14 -1.78
CA ALA A 14 -23.50 0.72 -2.96
C ALA A 14 -23.65 -0.78 -3.23
N ALA A 15 -23.56 -1.63 -2.20
CA ALA A 15 -23.78 -3.06 -2.29
C ALA A 15 -25.21 -3.41 -2.77
N ALA A 16 -26.23 -2.77 -2.19
CA ALA A 16 -27.62 -2.93 -2.60
C ALA A 16 -27.86 -2.47 -4.04
N TYR A 17 -27.21 -1.38 -4.46
CA TYR A 17 -27.26 -0.92 -5.85
C TYR A 17 -26.66 -1.95 -6.81
N ARG A 18 -25.48 -2.49 -6.48
CA ARG A 18 -24.82 -3.56 -7.27
C ARG A 18 -25.72 -4.78 -7.41
N ALA A 19 -26.27 -5.29 -6.29
CA ALA A 19 -27.17 -6.44 -6.29
C ALA A 19 -28.43 -6.21 -7.14
N ARG A 20 -29.05 -5.03 -7.04
CA ARG A 20 -30.26 -4.68 -7.80
C ARG A 20 -29.98 -4.54 -9.31
N THR A 21 -28.80 -4.07 -9.68
CA THR A 21 -28.43 -3.81 -11.09
C THR A 21 -27.66 -4.95 -11.73
N GLY A 22 -27.34 -6.00 -10.97
CA GLY A 22 -26.52 -7.12 -11.43
C GLY A 22 -25.08 -6.74 -11.74
N ARG A 23 -24.57 -5.64 -11.15
CA ARG A 23 -23.18 -5.20 -11.32
C ARG A 23 -22.26 -5.96 -10.38
N ASP A 24 -21.09 -6.34 -10.89
CA ASP A 24 -20.01 -6.92 -10.10
C ASP A 24 -19.40 -5.86 -9.16
N ALA A 25 -18.79 -6.29 -8.04
CA ALA A 25 -18.03 -5.40 -7.18
C ALA A 25 -16.79 -4.82 -7.87
N PHE A 26 -16.26 -5.55 -8.86
CA PHE A 26 -15.18 -5.17 -9.75
C PHE A 26 -15.75 -4.95 -11.16
N ASP A 27 -16.68 -4.00 -11.29
CA ASP A 27 -17.40 -3.75 -12.54
C ASP A 27 -16.49 -3.29 -13.69
N TYR A 28 -15.38 -2.63 -13.37
CA TYR A 28 -14.34 -2.29 -14.34
C TYR A 28 -13.69 -3.54 -14.94
N ASP A 29 -13.29 -4.51 -14.10
CA ASP A 29 -12.74 -5.79 -14.56
C ASP A 29 -13.74 -6.53 -15.44
N ALA A 30 -14.98 -6.68 -14.96
CA ALA A 30 -16.04 -7.34 -15.71
C ALA A 30 -16.28 -6.66 -17.07
N GLY A 31 -16.32 -5.32 -17.09
CA GLY A 31 -16.52 -4.52 -18.29
C GLY A 31 -15.37 -4.64 -19.30
N ILE A 32 -14.12 -4.51 -18.85
CA ILE A 32 -12.93 -4.63 -19.71
C ILE A 32 -12.81 -6.03 -20.29
N ARG A 33 -13.02 -7.08 -19.48
CA ARG A 33 -13.00 -8.48 -19.95
C ARG A 33 -14.09 -8.78 -20.97
N ALA A 34 -15.27 -8.21 -20.80
CA ALA A 34 -16.39 -8.41 -21.72
C ALA A 34 -16.24 -7.62 -23.03
N SER A 35 -15.57 -6.47 -23.01
CA SER A 35 -15.57 -5.52 -24.14
C SER A 35 -14.26 -5.43 -24.91
N ARG A 36 -13.13 -5.90 -24.35
CA ARG A 36 -11.80 -5.75 -24.95
C ARG A 36 -11.03 -7.05 -24.99
N ARG A 37 -10.17 -7.19 -26.00
CA ARG A 37 -9.18 -8.26 -26.05
C ARG A 37 -8.10 -7.99 -25.02
N ARG A 38 -7.48 -9.05 -24.49
CA ARG A 38 -6.42 -8.95 -23.47
C ARG A 38 -5.35 -7.94 -23.86
N GLN A 39 -4.90 -7.93 -25.12
CA GLN A 39 -3.87 -7.00 -25.59
C GLN A 39 -4.20 -5.50 -25.45
N ASP A 40 -5.48 -5.16 -25.33
CA ASP A 40 -6.00 -3.78 -25.27
C ASP A 40 -6.49 -3.41 -23.86
N TRP A 41 -6.20 -4.27 -22.87
CA TRP A 41 -6.48 -3.98 -21.47
C TRP A 41 -5.58 -2.85 -20.97
N THR A 42 -6.16 -2.00 -20.14
CA THR A 42 -5.54 -0.79 -19.58
C THR A 42 -5.97 -0.67 -18.13
N ALA A 43 -5.15 -0.03 -17.29
CA ALA A 43 -5.59 0.38 -15.96
C ALA A 43 -6.79 1.33 -16.06
N HIS A 44 -7.62 1.35 -15.01
CA HIS A 44 -8.55 2.46 -14.83
C HIS A 44 -7.74 3.75 -14.65
N PRO A 45 -8.13 4.90 -15.25
CA PRO A 45 -7.35 6.15 -15.16
C PRO A 45 -6.99 6.57 -13.73
N ASP A 46 -7.91 6.42 -12.78
CA ASP A 46 -7.65 6.75 -11.38
C ASP A 46 -6.59 5.85 -10.70
N LEU A 47 -6.34 4.67 -11.26
CA LEU A 47 -5.37 3.69 -10.77
C LEU A 47 -4.11 3.59 -11.62
N ASP A 48 -4.04 4.29 -12.76
CA ASP A 48 -2.90 4.24 -13.67
C ASP A 48 -1.68 4.90 -13.00
N PRO A 49 -0.55 4.18 -12.83
CA PRO A 49 0.66 4.76 -12.27
C PRO A 49 1.44 5.63 -13.28
N TYR A 50 1.15 5.52 -14.59
CA TYR A 50 1.92 6.18 -15.62
C TYR A 50 1.80 7.71 -15.54
N GLY A 51 2.92 8.39 -15.35
CA GLY A 51 2.99 9.85 -15.28
C GLY A 51 2.43 10.45 -13.99
N VAL A 52 2.16 9.62 -12.97
CA VAL A 52 1.78 10.10 -11.64
C VAL A 52 3.01 10.69 -10.95
N ASP A 53 2.95 11.98 -10.65
CA ASP A 53 3.99 12.64 -9.85
C ASP A 53 3.94 12.13 -8.40
N VAL A 54 2.76 12.16 -7.77
CA VAL A 54 2.60 11.76 -6.37
C VAL A 54 1.17 11.30 -6.03
N ARG A 55 1.05 10.29 -5.17
CA ARG A 55 -0.15 9.92 -4.40
C ARG A 55 0.02 10.40 -2.96
N GLU A 56 -0.95 11.13 -2.42
CA GLU A 56 -0.75 11.94 -1.21
C GLU A 56 -1.67 11.51 -0.06
N SER A 57 -1.09 11.25 1.11
CA SER A 57 -1.81 11.16 2.38
C SER A 57 -1.58 12.43 3.17
N ARG A 58 -2.61 13.29 3.31
CA ARG A 58 -2.47 14.65 3.86
C ARG A 58 -3.36 14.90 5.06
N ASP A 59 -2.82 15.65 6.00
CA ASP A 59 -3.60 16.19 7.11
C ASP A 59 -4.64 17.19 6.60
N SER A 60 -5.79 17.18 7.24
CA SER A 60 -6.88 18.13 6.98
C SER A 60 -7.50 18.60 8.30
N ALA A 61 -8.47 19.51 8.23
CA ALA A 61 -9.23 19.91 9.42
C ALA A 61 -10.01 18.75 10.04
N GLU A 62 -10.44 17.78 9.22
CA GLU A 62 -11.18 16.58 9.67
C GLU A 62 -10.23 15.47 10.14
N HIS A 63 -9.02 15.43 9.57
CA HIS A 63 -7.99 14.42 9.81
C HIS A 63 -6.64 15.11 10.10
N PRO A 64 -6.48 15.74 11.28
CA PRO A 64 -5.29 16.56 11.59
C PRO A 64 -4.00 15.76 11.76
N GLU A 65 -4.10 14.46 12.03
CA GLU A 65 -2.95 13.56 12.22
C GLU A 65 -3.10 12.31 11.35
N SER A 66 -3.17 12.51 10.02
CA SER A 66 -3.36 11.43 9.06
C SER A 66 -2.30 10.32 9.23
N LEU A 67 -2.75 9.06 9.16
CA LEU A 67 -1.90 7.87 9.11
C LEU A 67 -2.09 7.17 7.76
N ALA A 68 -1.04 7.13 6.95
CA ALA A 68 -1.06 6.45 5.67
C ALA A 68 -1.00 4.93 5.85
N VAL A 69 -1.98 4.24 5.26
CA VAL A 69 -2.04 2.77 5.21
C VAL A 69 -2.23 2.36 3.77
N ALA A 70 -1.32 1.55 3.22
CA ALA A 70 -1.43 1.05 1.87
C ALA A 70 -1.55 -0.48 1.88
N VAL A 71 -2.46 -1.01 1.06
CA VAL A 71 -2.68 -2.46 0.90
C VAL A 71 -2.61 -2.79 -0.59
N LEU A 72 -1.58 -3.54 -0.97
CA LEU A 72 -1.31 -3.91 -2.35
C LEU A 72 -1.53 -5.41 -2.54
N PHE A 73 -2.41 -5.77 -3.49
CA PHE A 73 -2.74 -7.15 -3.78
C PHE A 73 -1.98 -7.65 -4.98
N ASP A 74 -1.41 -8.83 -4.87
CA ASP A 74 -1.17 -9.67 -6.03
C ASP A 74 -2.51 -10.00 -6.71
N VAL A 75 -2.60 -9.76 -8.02
CA VAL A 75 -3.79 -10.05 -8.85
C VAL A 75 -3.51 -11.04 -9.97
N THR A 76 -2.47 -11.85 -9.81
CA THR A 76 -2.09 -12.94 -10.72
C THR A 76 -3.07 -14.11 -10.59
N GLY A 77 -2.90 -15.13 -11.44
CA GLY A 77 -3.82 -16.25 -11.54
C GLY A 77 -4.08 -16.99 -10.21
N SER A 78 -3.06 -17.09 -9.33
CA SER A 78 -3.19 -17.71 -8.00
C SER A 78 -3.94 -16.84 -6.99
N MET A 79 -3.94 -15.52 -7.18
CA MET A 79 -4.32 -14.54 -6.15
C MET A 79 -5.59 -13.74 -6.46
N GLY A 80 -6.16 -13.88 -7.67
CA GLY A 80 -7.28 -13.05 -8.14
C GLY A 80 -8.58 -13.05 -7.31
N TYR A 81 -8.75 -13.95 -6.32
CA TYR A 81 -9.89 -13.95 -5.41
C TYR A 81 -9.64 -13.16 -4.11
N VAL A 82 -8.39 -12.88 -3.75
CA VAL A 82 -8.02 -12.20 -2.50
C VAL A 82 -8.56 -10.77 -2.44
N PRO A 83 -8.45 -9.93 -3.49
CA PRO A 83 -9.04 -8.59 -3.48
C PRO A 83 -10.56 -8.61 -3.27
N ARG A 84 -11.25 -9.62 -3.81
CA ARG A 84 -12.71 -9.78 -3.66
C ARG A 84 -13.08 -10.06 -2.21
N ARG A 85 -12.33 -10.95 -1.54
CA ARG A 85 -12.54 -11.23 -0.11
C ARG A 85 -12.28 -10.02 0.76
N LEU A 86 -11.22 -9.25 0.48
CA LEU A 86 -10.99 -8.02 1.26
C LEU A 86 -12.11 -7.00 1.01
N GLN A 87 -12.58 -6.84 -0.23
CA GLN A 87 -13.69 -5.95 -0.57
C GLN A 87 -14.94 -6.28 0.26
N GLU A 88 -15.29 -7.57 0.36
CA GLU A 88 -16.41 -8.05 1.19
C GLU A 88 -16.22 -7.72 2.68
N LYS A 89 -14.96 -7.67 3.15
CA LYS A 89 -14.56 -7.47 4.54
C LYS A 89 -14.09 -6.06 4.89
N LEU A 90 -14.22 -5.09 3.99
CA LEU A 90 -13.87 -3.70 4.27
C LEU A 90 -14.62 -3.13 5.48
N PRO A 91 -15.93 -3.37 5.66
CA PRO A 91 -16.64 -2.87 6.85
C PRO A 91 -15.98 -3.34 8.15
N GLN A 92 -15.58 -4.60 8.25
CA GLN A 92 -14.94 -5.12 9.47
C GLN A 92 -13.55 -4.53 9.71
N LEU A 93 -12.77 -4.29 8.65
CA LEU A 93 -11.51 -3.55 8.76
C LEU A 93 -11.74 -2.16 9.36
N PHE A 94 -12.77 -1.45 8.88
CA PHE A 94 -13.10 -0.11 9.38
C PHE A 94 -13.69 -0.11 10.78
N ASP A 95 -14.50 -1.11 11.16
CA ASP A 95 -14.98 -1.28 12.53
C ASP A 95 -13.80 -1.39 13.51
N LEU A 96 -12.77 -2.15 13.15
CA LEU A 96 -11.57 -2.29 13.97
C LEU A 96 -10.71 -1.01 13.98
N LEU A 97 -10.48 -0.40 12.81
CA LEU A 97 -9.64 0.78 12.74
C LEU A 97 -10.26 2.01 13.41
N LEU A 98 -11.53 2.30 13.11
CA LEU A 98 -12.22 3.52 13.54
C LEU A 98 -13.05 3.31 14.80
N ASP A 99 -13.97 2.34 14.80
CA ASP A 99 -14.96 2.21 15.89
C ASP A 99 -14.34 1.65 17.17
N ARG A 100 -13.36 0.74 17.05
CA ARG A 100 -12.52 0.31 18.19
C ARG A 100 -11.37 1.28 18.48
N GLY A 101 -11.18 2.28 17.64
CA GLY A 101 -10.21 3.35 17.87
C GLY A 101 -8.74 2.91 17.76
N TYR A 102 -8.44 1.90 16.93
CA TYR A 102 -7.04 1.49 16.71
C TYR A 102 -6.24 2.61 16.04
N VAL A 103 -6.88 3.41 15.18
CA VAL A 103 -6.30 4.59 14.53
C VAL A 103 -7.34 5.71 14.45
N ALA A 104 -6.96 6.92 14.84
CA ALA A 104 -7.87 8.08 14.81
C ALA A 104 -8.16 8.60 13.39
N HIS A 105 -7.14 8.65 12.52
CA HIS A 105 -7.20 9.29 11.20
C HIS A 105 -6.55 8.44 10.09
N PRO A 106 -7.00 7.20 9.86
CA PRO A 106 -6.43 6.37 8.80
C PRO A 106 -6.80 6.93 7.42
N GLN A 107 -5.83 6.93 6.50
CA GLN A 107 -6.05 7.14 5.07
C GLN A 107 -5.55 5.91 4.33
N LEU A 108 -6.46 5.23 3.62
CA LEU A 108 -6.17 3.96 2.98
C LEU A 108 -5.97 4.14 1.48
N LEU A 109 -4.97 3.45 0.93
CA LEU A 109 -4.73 3.30 -0.49
C LEU A 109 -4.73 1.81 -0.84
N PHE A 110 -5.50 1.45 -1.87
CA PHE A 110 -5.48 0.10 -2.44
C PHE A 110 -4.76 0.09 -3.77
N GLY A 111 -4.03 -0.99 -4.04
CA GLY A 111 -3.36 -1.20 -5.32
C GLY A 111 -3.28 -2.67 -5.70
N ALA A 112 -2.94 -2.93 -6.95
CA ALA A 112 -2.76 -4.26 -7.49
C ALA A 112 -1.42 -4.40 -8.20
N ILE A 113 -0.83 -5.59 -8.05
CA ILE A 113 0.47 -6.01 -8.54
C ILE A 113 0.26 -7.23 -9.44
N GLY A 114 0.77 -7.16 -10.65
CA GLY A 114 0.88 -8.29 -11.56
C GLY A 114 2.31 -8.42 -12.09
N ASP A 115 2.45 -9.05 -13.25
CA ASP A 115 3.77 -9.33 -13.83
C ASP A 115 4.13 -8.35 -14.95
N ALA A 116 5.08 -7.45 -14.72
CA ALA A 116 5.53 -6.51 -15.75
C ALA A 116 6.14 -7.17 -16.99
N THR A 117 6.40 -8.47 -16.97
CA THR A 117 6.95 -9.20 -18.12
C THR A 117 5.91 -9.77 -19.06
N CYS A 118 4.68 -10.03 -18.59
CA CYS A 118 3.61 -10.62 -19.42
C CYS A 118 2.24 -9.96 -19.30
N ASP A 119 1.99 -9.21 -18.22
CA ASP A 119 0.71 -8.54 -17.99
C ASP A 119 0.63 -7.21 -18.73
N ARG A 120 -0.61 -6.81 -19.00
CA ARG A 120 -0.94 -5.55 -19.68
C ARG A 120 -1.10 -4.41 -18.68
N VAL A 121 -1.53 -4.74 -17.47
CA VAL A 121 -1.73 -3.82 -16.37
C VAL A 121 -0.97 -4.31 -15.13
N PRO A 122 0.37 -4.33 -15.19
CA PRO A 122 1.21 -4.97 -14.17
C PRO A 122 1.27 -4.21 -12.84
N LEU A 123 0.82 -2.96 -12.82
CA LEU A 123 0.75 -2.14 -11.62
C LEU A 123 -0.47 -1.22 -11.69
N GLN A 124 -1.23 -1.17 -10.59
CA GLN A 124 -2.38 -0.29 -10.42
C GLN A 124 -2.30 0.30 -9.02
N ILE A 125 -2.26 1.62 -8.88
CA ILE A 125 -2.13 2.27 -7.57
C ILE A 125 -3.20 3.35 -7.44
N GLY A 126 -4.07 3.18 -6.46
CA GLY A 126 -5.09 4.16 -6.10
C GLY A 126 -4.51 5.40 -5.42
N GLN A 127 -5.34 6.04 -4.62
CA GLN A 127 -5.02 7.23 -3.87
C GLN A 127 -5.35 7.01 -2.40
N PHE A 128 -4.65 7.70 -1.49
CA PHE A 128 -5.00 7.67 -0.08
C PHE A 128 -6.32 8.40 0.16
N GLU A 129 -7.30 7.69 0.71
CA GLU A 129 -8.64 8.19 0.99
C GLU A 129 -9.06 7.93 2.44
N SER A 130 -9.88 8.83 2.97
CA SER A 130 -10.45 8.74 4.33
C SER A 130 -11.93 8.33 4.34
N ASP A 131 -12.51 8.08 3.17
CA ASP A 131 -13.94 7.80 2.96
C ASP A 131 -14.16 6.65 1.96
N ASN A 132 -15.42 6.35 1.66
CA ASN A 132 -15.82 5.25 0.79
C ASN A 132 -15.24 5.29 -0.65
N ARG A 133 -14.58 6.38 -1.08
CA ARG A 133 -13.87 6.41 -2.38
C ARG A 133 -12.79 5.32 -2.48
N MET A 134 -12.27 4.83 -1.36
CA MET A 134 -11.37 3.68 -1.36
C MET A 134 -12.05 2.37 -1.80
N ASP A 135 -13.33 2.14 -1.47
CA ASP A 135 -14.10 0.98 -1.96
C ASP A 135 -14.34 1.11 -3.47
N GLU A 136 -14.60 2.32 -3.95
CA GLU A 136 -14.70 2.59 -5.39
C GLU A 136 -13.38 2.32 -6.11
N GLN A 137 -12.24 2.71 -5.53
CA GLN A 137 -10.92 2.44 -6.10
C GLN A 137 -10.59 0.95 -6.09
N LEU A 138 -10.92 0.23 -5.01
CA LEU A 138 -10.78 -1.21 -4.96
C LEU A 138 -11.61 -1.90 -6.06
N GLY A 139 -12.87 -1.48 -6.25
CA GLY A 139 -13.74 -1.98 -7.32
C GLY A 139 -13.30 -1.61 -8.75
N ARG A 140 -12.37 -0.66 -8.93
CA ARG A 140 -11.80 -0.30 -10.23
C ARG A 140 -10.59 -1.14 -10.63
N ILE A 141 -10.06 -1.97 -9.72
CA ILE A 141 -8.91 -2.82 -10.01
C ILE A 141 -9.27 -3.83 -11.11
N LEU A 142 -8.46 -3.87 -12.16
CA LEU A 142 -8.50 -4.94 -13.15
C LEU A 142 -7.80 -6.17 -12.56
N LEU A 143 -8.56 -7.25 -12.36
CA LEU A 143 -8.05 -8.50 -11.81
C LEU A 143 -7.49 -9.35 -12.94
N GLU A 144 -6.37 -8.92 -13.54
CA GLU A 144 -5.86 -9.46 -14.81
C GLU A 144 -5.67 -11.00 -14.80
N GLY A 145 -5.31 -11.57 -13.65
CA GLY A 145 -5.23 -13.02 -13.46
C GLY A 145 -4.16 -13.67 -14.33
N GLY A 146 -3.11 -12.90 -14.67
CA GLY A 146 -1.99 -13.36 -15.48
C GLY A 146 -0.94 -14.09 -14.67
N GLY A 147 0.32 -13.77 -14.94
CA GLY A 147 1.51 -14.44 -14.37
C GLY A 147 2.35 -15.13 -15.45
N GLY A 148 3.67 -14.97 -15.36
CA GLY A 148 4.60 -15.40 -16.40
C GLY A 148 4.99 -16.89 -16.34
N GLY A 149 4.46 -17.64 -15.37
CA GLY A 149 4.75 -19.07 -15.18
C GLY A 149 6.13 -19.34 -14.55
N GLN A 150 6.87 -18.28 -14.20
CA GLN A 150 7.92 -18.31 -13.20
C GLN A 150 7.32 -18.12 -11.80
N LYS A 151 8.18 -18.13 -10.77
CA LYS A 151 7.81 -17.93 -9.37
C LYS A 151 8.30 -16.55 -8.90
N THR A 152 8.00 -15.52 -9.70
CA THR A 152 8.36 -14.12 -9.44
C THR A 152 7.30 -13.20 -10.05
N GLU A 153 6.92 -12.18 -9.29
CA GLU A 153 6.00 -11.12 -9.69
C GLU A 153 6.61 -9.73 -9.43
N SER A 154 6.04 -8.67 -10.00
CA SER A 154 6.61 -7.31 -9.97
C SER A 154 6.37 -6.55 -8.67
N TYR A 155 6.54 -7.21 -7.53
CA TYR A 155 6.44 -6.57 -6.20
C TYR A 155 7.50 -5.46 -6.02
N GLU A 156 8.68 -5.61 -6.61
CA GLU A 156 9.74 -4.59 -6.56
C GLU A 156 9.34 -3.30 -7.28
N LEU A 157 8.54 -3.42 -8.35
CA LEU A 157 8.01 -2.26 -9.07
C LEU A 157 6.96 -1.50 -8.24
N ALA A 158 6.15 -2.24 -7.47
CA ALA A 158 5.24 -1.64 -6.51
C ALA A 158 6.00 -0.95 -5.37
N ALA A 159 7.06 -1.59 -4.85
CA ALA A 159 7.94 -0.99 -3.84
C ALA A 159 8.57 0.32 -4.35
N TYR A 160 9.02 0.36 -5.60
CA TYR A 160 9.51 1.58 -6.25
C TYR A 160 8.47 2.70 -6.24
N PHE A 161 7.25 2.40 -6.68
CA PHE A 161 6.18 3.39 -6.72
C PHE A 161 5.88 3.93 -5.32
N MET A 162 5.73 3.04 -4.33
CA MET A 162 5.45 3.45 -2.96
C MET A 162 6.59 4.26 -2.35
N ALA A 163 7.85 3.95 -2.65
CA ALA A 163 9.00 4.67 -2.11
C ALA A 163 9.21 6.06 -2.74
N ARG A 164 8.78 6.28 -3.99
CA ARG A 164 9.17 7.49 -4.75
C ARG A 164 8.02 8.33 -5.28
N HIS A 165 6.81 7.76 -5.34
CA HIS A 165 5.60 8.43 -5.84
C HIS A 165 4.52 8.53 -4.76
N THR A 166 4.90 8.46 -3.49
CA THR A 166 4.01 8.79 -2.38
C THR A 166 4.57 9.91 -1.53
N SER A 167 3.67 10.68 -0.93
CA SER A 167 4.01 11.74 0.00
C SER A 167 3.01 11.73 1.15
N ILE A 168 3.51 11.41 2.35
CA ILE A 168 2.69 11.05 3.50
C ILE A 168 3.03 11.94 4.70
N ASP A 169 2.04 12.64 5.20
CA ASP A 169 2.22 13.63 6.27
C ASP A 169 2.61 12.97 7.61
N CYS A 170 2.22 11.72 7.87
CA CYS A 170 2.69 10.99 9.05
C CYS A 170 4.22 10.93 9.11
N TRP A 171 4.87 10.70 7.97
CA TRP A 171 6.33 10.66 7.89
C TRP A 171 6.92 12.06 7.84
N GLU A 172 6.46 12.89 6.90
CA GLU A 172 7.08 14.18 6.59
C GLU A 172 6.98 15.19 7.74
N LYS A 173 5.87 15.18 8.49
CA LYS A 173 5.62 16.15 9.56
C LYS A 173 5.92 15.59 10.95
N ARG A 174 5.74 14.29 11.14
CA ARG A 174 5.79 13.65 12.47
C ARG A 174 6.92 12.62 12.60
N GLY A 175 7.62 12.28 11.53
CA GLY A 175 8.65 11.23 11.53
C GLY A 175 8.08 9.83 11.80
N LYS A 176 6.76 9.68 11.65
CA LYS A 176 6.04 8.43 11.90
C LYS A 176 5.84 7.70 10.59
N ARG A 177 6.29 6.45 10.53
CA ARG A 177 6.09 5.63 9.34
C ARG A 177 4.62 5.37 9.07
N GLY A 178 4.25 5.28 7.79
CA GLY A 178 2.99 4.67 7.39
C GLY A 178 3.06 3.15 7.47
N TYR A 179 1.96 2.48 7.18
CA TYR A 179 1.91 1.02 7.06
C TYR A 179 1.75 0.62 5.59
N LEU A 180 2.52 -0.36 5.14
CA LEU A 180 2.37 -0.96 3.81
C LEU A 180 2.21 -2.47 3.94
N PHE A 181 1.11 -3.01 3.44
CA PHE A 181 0.85 -4.44 3.36
C PHE A 181 0.91 -4.89 1.90
N ILE A 182 1.80 -5.83 1.60
CA ILE A 182 1.85 -6.54 0.33
C ILE A 182 1.26 -7.93 0.58
N ILE A 183 0.22 -8.31 -0.17
CA ILE A 183 -0.41 -9.63 -0.06
C ILE A 183 -0.10 -10.39 -1.34
N GLY A 184 0.71 -11.45 -1.25
CA GLY A 184 1.26 -12.16 -2.41
C GLY A 184 1.63 -13.59 -2.07
N ASP A 185 1.97 -14.38 -3.10
CA ASP A 185 2.51 -15.74 -2.93
C ASP A 185 3.83 -16.03 -3.65
N GLU A 186 4.45 -15.06 -4.33
CA GLU A 186 5.67 -15.28 -5.12
C GLU A 186 6.90 -14.46 -4.65
N LEU A 187 8.03 -14.60 -5.37
CA LEU A 187 9.26 -13.82 -5.15
C LEU A 187 9.17 -12.46 -5.86
N ASN A 188 10.05 -11.52 -5.48
CA ASN A 188 10.28 -10.33 -6.30
C ASN A 188 11.18 -10.70 -7.48
N TYR A 189 11.19 -9.87 -8.53
CA TYR A 189 12.35 -9.83 -9.41
C TYR A 189 13.59 -9.35 -8.63
N PRO A 190 14.81 -9.73 -9.04
CA PRO A 190 16.03 -9.32 -8.34
C PRO A 190 16.34 -7.83 -8.46
N ARG A 191 15.69 -7.13 -9.41
CA ARG A 191 15.89 -5.71 -9.67
C ARG A 191 14.60 -5.04 -10.10
N VAL A 192 14.47 -3.77 -9.73
CA VAL A 192 13.57 -2.84 -10.40
C VAL A 192 14.22 -2.46 -11.73
N TYR A 193 13.68 -2.99 -12.82
CA TYR A 193 14.21 -2.72 -14.15
C TYR A 193 13.85 -1.31 -14.62
N ALA A 194 14.85 -0.54 -15.04
CA ALA A 194 14.65 0.82 -15.54
C ALA A 194 13.73 0.87 -16.77
N ARG A 195 13.78 -0.19 -17.58
CA ARG A 195 13.02 -0.35 -18.83
C ARG A 195 12.78 -1.83 -19.12
N GLY A 196 11.74 -2.12 -19.89
CA GLY A 196 11.36 -3.50 -20.24
C GLY A 196 12.44 -4.27 -20.99
N GLY A 197 13.30 -3.58 -21.73
CA GLY A 197 14.46 -4.20 -22.38
C GLY A 197 15.44 -4.89 -21.42
N ASN A 198 15.54 -4.42 -20.18
CA ASN A 198 16.43 -4.94 -19.15
C ASN A 198 15.82 -6.13 -18.38
N ALA A 199 14.49 -6.21 -18.31
CA ALA A 199 13.79 -7.28 -17.62
C ALA A 199 14.06 -8.65 -18.26
N PRO A 200 14.08 -9.77 -17.50
CA PRO A 200 14.29 -11.09 -18.06
C PRO A 200 13.18 -11.45 -19.04
N VAL A 201 13.51 -12.31 -19.99
CA VAL A 201 12.50 -12.91 -20.87
C VAL A 201 11.86 -14.07 -20.13
N THR A 202 10.68 -13.81 -19.58
CA THR A 202 9.85 -14.75 -18.83
C THR A 202 8.49 -14.91 -19.53
N GLY A 203 7.82 -16.03 -19.31
CA GLY A 203 6.54 -16.34 -19.95
C GLY A 203 6.52 -16.45 -21.47
N TYR A 204 5.31 -16.38 -22.02
CA TYR A 204 5.03 -16.62 -23.45
C TYR A 204 5.07 -15.35 -24.31
N ASP A 205 4.93 -14.16 -23.72
CA ASP A 205 4.95 -12.87 -24.45
C ASP A 205 6.30 -12.17 -24.33
N ARG A 206 7.16 -12.41 -25.32
CA ARG A 206 8.52 -11.84 -25.37
C ARG A 206 8.57 -10.35 -25.70
N SER A 207 7.47 -9.79 -26.19
CA SER A 207 7.36 -8.40 -26.66
C SER A 207 6.77 -7.44 -25.62
N GLY A 208 6.16 -7.99 -24.57
CA GLY A 208 5.38 -7.24 -23.58
C GLY A 208 6.14 -6.79 -22.33
N ARG A 209 7.45 -7.03 -22.24
CA ARG A 209 8.25 -6.67 -21.06
C ARG A 209 8.23 -5.17 -20.82
N ARG A 210 7.99 -4.78 -19.57
CA ARG A 210 7.94 -3.40 -19.09
C ARG A 210 8.83 -3.24 -17.86
N GLY A 211 9.38 -2.05 -17.70
CA GLY A 211 10.04 -1.61 -16.49
C GLY A 211 9.46 -0.26 -16.05
N VAL A 212 10.21 0.46 -15.23
CA VAL A 212 9.79 1.76 -14.68
C VAL A 212 9.39 2.75 -15.77
N ALA A 213 10.14 2.84 -16.87
CA ALA A 213 9.82 3.75 -17.97
C ALA A 213 8.48 3.48 -18.65
N GLU A 214 8.10 2.21 -18.83
CA GLU A 214 6.87 1.83 -19.53
C GLU A 214 5.65 1.73 -18.61
N VAL A 215 5.87 1.49 -17.31
CA VAL A 215 4.76 1.37 -16.33
C VAL A 215 4.50 2.69 -15.61
N ILE A 216 5.54 3.36 -15.14
CA ILE A 216 5.43 4.55 -14.27
C ILE A 216 5.77 5.83 -15.05
N GLY A 217 6.59 5.74 -16.10
CA GLY A 217 6.98 6.88 -16.94
C GLY A 217 8.29 7.55 -16.53
N ASP A 218 8.91 7.08 -15.45
CA ASP A 218 10.18 7.56 -14.94
C ASP A 218 11.37 7.12 -15.80
N ARG A 219 12.40 7.97 -15.85
CA ARG A 219 13.63 7.70 -16.63
C ARG A 219 14.80 7.45 -15.72
N LEU A 220 14.92 6.21 -15.26
CA LEU A 220 16.07 5.75 -14.49
C LEU A 220 17.30 5.59 -15.39
N GLN A 221 18.48 5.89 -14.82
CA GLN A 221 19.76 5.68 -15.51
C GLN A 221 20.11 4.19 -15.57
N ASP A 222 19.93 3.49 -14.45
CA ASP A 222 20.26 2.08 -14.27
C ASP A 222 19.16 1.35 -13.50
N ASP A 223 19.18 0.02 -13.56
CA ASP A 223 18.32 -0.82 -12.72
C ASP A 223 18.70 -0.67 -11.24
N ILE A 224 17.71 -0.82 -10.37
CA ILE A 224 17.91 -0.73 -8.91
C ILE A 224 17.83 -2.13 -8.32
N ASP A 225 18.74 -2.48 -7.42
CA ASP A 225 18.64 -3.76 -6.69
C ASP A 225 17.38 -3.76 -5.83
N THR A 226 16.67 -4.88 -5.79
CA THR A 226 15.45 -4.99 -5.00
C THR A 226 15.71 -4.71 -3.52
N ARG A 227 16.88 -5.07 -2.97
CA ARG A 227 17.22 -4.76 -1.57
C ARG A 227 17.32 -3.25 -1.33
N ASP A 228 17.86 -2.52 -2.29
CA ASP A 228 18.04 -1.07 -2.18
C ASP A 228 16.68 -0.35 -2.19
N ILE A 229 15.75 -0.75 -3.07
CA ILE A 229 14.44 -0.10 -3.11
C ILE A 229 13.59 -0.41 -1.87
N TYR A 230 13.70 -1.62 -1.30
CA TYR A 230 13.03 -1.93 -0.04
C TYR A 230 13.69 -1.19 1.14
N ALA A 231 14.99 -0.91 1.09
CA ALA A 231 15.64 -0.08 2.11
C ALA A 231 15.08 1.36 2.08
N GLU A 232 14.95 1.96 0.89
CA GLU A 232 14.30 3.28 0.71
C GLU A 232 12.85 3.26 1.22
N LEU A 233 12.07 2.26 0.80
CA LEU A 233 10.68 2.12 1.18
C LEU A 233 10.49 2.04 2.71
N ARG A 234 11.39 1.32 3.39
CA ARG A 234 11.38 1.13 4.85
C ARG A 234 11.80 2.38 5.64
N GLU A 235 12.27 3.44 4.98
CA GLU A 235 12.43 4.73 5.65
C GLU A 235 11.06 5.31 6.01
N MET A 236 10.10 5.21 5.10
CA MET A 236 8.77 5.84 5.21
C MET A 236 7.66 4.90 5.67
N TYR A 237 7.81 3.59 5.48
CA TYR A 237 6.78 2.61 5.81
C TYR A 237 7.31 1.49 6.70
N ASP A 238 6.48 1.04 7.64
CA ASP A 238 6.58 -0.31 8.19
C ASP A 238 5.92 -1.27 7.20
N VAL A 239 6.77 -2.00 6.48
CA VAL A 239 6.37 -2.88 5.38
C VAL A 239 6.15 -4.30 5.91
N TYR A 240 5.01 -4.87 5.55
CA TYR A 240 4.58 -6.22 5.88
C TYR A 240 4.29 -7.01 4.60
N TYR A 241 4.69 -8.26 4.58
CA TYR A 241 4.30 -9.21 3.54
C TYR A 241 3.39 -10.27 4.15
N ILE A 242 2.16 -10.39 3.64
CA ILE A 242 1.20 -11.40 4.05
C ILE A 242 1.20 -12.50 3.00
N LEU A 243 1.65 -13.69 3.39
CA LEU A 243 1.58 -14.91 2.59
C LEU A 243 0.35 -15.70 3.01
N PRO A 244 -0.72 -15.75 2.20
CA PRO A 244 -1.89 -16.53 2.56
C PRO A 244 -1.67 -18.02 2.29
N SER A 245 -2.20 -18.87 3.17
CA SER A 245 -2.22 -20.31 2.99
C SER A 245 -3.18 -20.71 1.88
N GLY A 246 -2.95 -21.89 1.28
CA GLY A 246 -3.79 -22.40 0.19
C GLY A 246 -3.51 -21.76 -1.17
N THR A 247 -2.56 -20.83 -1.26
CA THR A 247 -2.01 -20.29 -2.49
C THR A 247 -0.96 -21.24 -3.07
N SER A 248 -0.52 -21.00 -4.32
CA SER A 248 0.32 -21.94 -5.09
C SER A 248 1.65 -22.24 -4.40
N TYR A 249 2.19 -21.29 -3.65
CA TYR A 249 3.47 -21.43 -2.94
C TYR A 249 3.36 -21.22 -1.43
N ALA A 250 2.18 -21.45 -0.85
CA ALA A 250 1.99 -21.43 0.59
C ALA A 250 3.00 -22.37 1.31
N GLY A 251 3.74 -21.83 2.28
CA GLY A 251 4.75 -22.58 3.03
C GLY A 251 6.04 -22.90 2.26
N ASP A 252 6.22 -22.33 1.07
CA ASP A 252 7.43 -22.50 0.29
C ASP A 252 8.62 -21.78 0.95
N ARG A 253 9.68 -22.55 1.26
CA ARG A 253 10.84 -22.03 1.99
C ARG A 253 11.58 -20.95 1.22
N GLN A 254 11.66 -21.06 -0.10
CA GLN A 254 12.35 -20.05 -0.92
C GLN A 254 11.63 -18.70 -0.88
N VAL A 255 10.29 -18.71 -0.94
CA VAL A 255 9.47 -17.49 -0.83
C VAL A 255 9.64 -16.88 0.55
N LEU A 256 9.49 -17.70 1.60
CA LEU A 256 9.61 -17.23 2.97
C LEU A 256 11.00 -16.71 3.30
N ASP A 257 12.07 -17.40 2.88
CA ASP A 257 13.44 -16.99 3.13
C ASP A 257 13.76 -15.68 2.40
N HIS A 258 13.32 -15.52 1.14
CA HIS A 258 13.46 -14.26 0.38
C HIS A 258 12.80 -13.08 1.10
N TRP A 259 11.53 -13.23 1.51
CA TRP A 259 10.81 -12.15 2.17
C TRP A 259 11.34 -11.89 3.58
N ARG A 260 11.78 -12.92 4.31
CA ARG A 260 12.38 -12.76 5.64
C ARG A 260 13.75 -12.09 5.58
N ASP A 261 14.52 -12.32 4.52
CA ASP A 261 15.77 -11.60 4.28
C ASP A 261 15.53 -10.09 4.08
N LEU A 262 14.41 -9.71 3.43
CA LEU A 262 14.05 -8.31 3.19
C LEU A 262 13.37 -7.63 4.39
N LEU A 263 12.43 -8.33 5.04
CA LEU A 263 11.46 -7.75 5.98
C LEU A 263 11.54 -8.33 7.41
N GLY A 264 12.33 -9.39 7.61
CA GLY A 264 12.50 -10.03 8.91
C GLY A 264 11.18 -10.56 9.48
N GLN A 265 10.84 -10.09 10.68
CA GLN A 265 9.63 -10.51 11.42
C GLN A 265 8.31 -9.99 10.83
N ASN A 266 8.36 -9.05 9.87
CA ASN A 266 7.18 -8.47 9.25
C ASN A 266 6.61 -9.35 8.11
N VAL A 267 7.12 -10.59 7.96
CA VAL A 267 6.55 -11.61 7.09
C VAL A 267 5.53 -12.41 7.89
N ILE A 268 4.26 -12.30 7.49
CA ILE A 268 3.11 -12.87 8.17
C ILE A 268 2.59 -14.03 7.30
N GLU A 269 2.63 -15.24 7.85
CA GLU A 269 1.94 -16.39 7.26
C GLU A 269 0.51 -16.43 7.79
N LEU A 270 -0.47 -16.34 6.88
CA LEU A 270 -1.88 -16.28 7.24
C LEU A 270 -2.59 -17.55 6.81
N ASP A 271 -3.04 -18.36 7.76
CA ASP A 271 -3.67 -19.65 7.49
C ASP A 271 -5.14 -19.59 7.08
N ASP A 272 -5.76 -18.41 7.14
CA ASP A 272 -7.12 -18.15 6.70
C ASP A 272 -7.21 -16.80 5.98
N LEU A 273 -7.57 -16.81 4.70
CA LEU A 273 -7.73 -15.60 3.90
C LEU A 273 -8.89 -14.72 4.33
N ASP A 274 -9.88 -15.31 4.99
CA ASP A 274 -10.95 -14.53 5.58
C ASP A 274 -10.40 -13.69 6.76
N ALA A 275 -9.21 -13.97 7.30
CA ALA A 275 -8.62 -13.22 8.40
C ALA A 275 -7.71 -12.04 7.96
N VAL A 276 -7.63 -11.70 6.66
CA VAL A 276 -6.70 -10.64 6.18
C VAL A 276 -7.04 -9.28 6.79
N SER A 277 -8.32 -8.88 6.77
CA SER A 277 -8.76 -7.58 7.33
C SER A 277 -8.44 -7.48 8.82
N GLU A 278 -8.77 -8.51 9.59
CA GLU A 278 -8.47 -8.60 11.02
C GLU A 278 -6.96 -8.55 11.28
N THR A 279 -6.16 -9.27 10.49
CA THR A 279 -4.70 -9.29 10.61
C THR A 279 -4.09 -7.91 10.35
N ILE A 280 -4.54 -7.21 9.30
CA ILE A 280 -4.11 -5.84 8.99
C ILE A 280 -4.46 -4.90 10.16
N ALA A 281 -5.72 -4.91 10.60
CA ALA A 281 -6.19 -4.03 11.66
C ALA A 281 -5.42 -4.24 12.98
N LEU A 282 -5.25 -5.49 13.41
CA LEU A 282 -4.52 -5.80 14.64
C LEU A 282 -3.02 -5.53 14.50
N THR A 283 -2.42 -5.74 13.33
CA THR A 283 -1.01 -5.35 13.08
C THR A 283 -0.82 -3.86 13.30
N ILE A 284 -1.72 -3.04 12.75
CA ILE A 284 -1.69 -1.59 12.94
C ILE A 284 -1.93 -1.25 14.41
N GLY A 285 -2.99 -1.76 15.04
CA GLY A 285 -3.29 -1.46 16.44
C GLY A 285 -2.16 -1.81 17.41
N ILE A 286 -1.47 -2.94 17.18
CA ILE A 286 -0.28 -3.34 17.94
C ILE A 286 0.90 -2.41 17.66
N GLY A 287 1.16 -2.07 16.38
CA GLY A 287 2.24 -1.16 15.99
C GLY A 287 2.05 0.26 16.53
N GLU A 288 0.80 0.71 16.60
CA GLU A 288 0.40 2.00 17.16
C GLU A 288 0.39 2.01 18.70
N GLY A 289 0.50 0.85 19.33
CA GLY A 289 0.43 0.68 20.78
C GLY A 289 -0.94 0.98 21.36
N THR A 290 -2.00 0.95 20.55
CA THR A 290 -3.39 1.19 20.99
C THR A 290 -4.02 -0.06 21.58
N ILE A 291 -3.56 -1.25 21.18
CA ILE A 291 -3.98 -2.55 21.70
C ILE A 291 -2.81 -3.52 21.84
N GLY A 292 -2.92 -4.48 22.77
CA GLY A 292 -2.13 -5.71 22.74
C GLY A 292 -2.77 -6.79 21.87
N LEU A 293 -2.03 -7.88 21.59
CA LEU A 293 -2.58 -9.03 20.85
C LEU A 293 -3.79 -9.64 21.58
N ASP A 294 -3.74 -9.78 22.91
CA ASP A 294 -4.83 -10.34 23.70
C ASP A 294 -6.10 -9.47 23.63
N ASP A 295 -5.95 -8.14 23.65
CA ASP A 295 -7.05 -7.18 23.52
C ASP A 295 -7.68 -7.28 22.12
N GLY A 296 -6.86 -7.29 21.07
CA GLY A 296 -7.33 -7.46 19.70
C GLY A 296 -8.09 -8.77 19.52
N LEU A 297 -7.58 -9.89 20.06
CA LEU A 297 -8.28 -11.17 20.02
C LEU A 297 -9.61 -11.16 20.79
N ALA A 298 -9.73 -10.36 21.85
CA ALA A 298 -10.99 -10.15 22.55
C ALA A 298 -11.98 -9.33 21.71
N ASP A 299 -11.51 -8.29 21.01
CA ASP A 299 -12.35 -7.49 20.10
C ASP A 299 -12.91 -8.32 18.96
N LEU A 300 -12.08 -9.18 18.35
CA LEU A 300 -12.51 -10.11 17.29
C LEU A 300 -13.64 -11.05 17.77
N ARG A 301 -13.51 -11.58 19.00
CA ARG A 301 -14.55 -12.45 19.59
C ARG A 301 -15.85 -11.70 19.82
N GLN A 302 -15.78 -10.43 20.26
CA GLN A 302 -16.96 -9.60 20.48
C GLN A 302 -17.68 -9.25 19.17
N GLN A 303 -16.94 -9.09 18.07
CA GLN A 303 -17.51 -8.90 16.72
C GLN A 303 -18.00 -10.20 16.08
N GLY A 304 -17.85 -11.35 16.76
CA GLY A 304 -18.23 -12.65 16.22
C GLY A 304 -17.30 -13.16 15.11
N SER A 305 -16.11 -12.59 14.95
CA SER A 305 -15.12 -13.07 13.97
C SER A 305 -14.57 -14.44 14.39
N THR A 306 -14.53 -15.37 13.43
CA THR A 306 -13.94 -16.70 13.61
C THR A 306 -12.42 -16.72 13.39
N ALA A 307 -11.84 -15.59 12.97
CA ALA A 307 -10.44 -15.45 12.58
C ALA A 307 -9.44 -15.52 13.75
N GLY A 308 -9.89 -15.46 15.01
CA GLY A 308 -9.01 -15.24 16.17
C GLY A 308 -7.82 -16.19 16.27
N ARG A 309 -7.99 -17.49 15.99
CA ARG A 309 -6.87 -18.46 16.03
C ARG A 309 -5.85 -18.22 14.92
N SER A 310 -6.33 -17.89 13.72
CA SER A 310 -5.49 -17.59 12.56
C SER A 310 -4.66 -16.33 12.82
N VAL A 311 -5.33 -15.27 13.30
CA VAL A 311 -4.69 -14.00 13.65
C VAL A 311 -3.69 -14.15 14.80
N GLU A 312 -4.01 -14.92 15.84
CA GLU A 312 -3.09 -15.20 16.95
C GLU A 312 -1.79 -15.85 16.45
N ARG A 313 -1.89 -16.86 15.58
CA ARG A 313 -0.72 -17.53 15.00
C ARG A 313 0.08 -16.59 14.11
N ALA A 314 -0.60 -15.85 13.24
CA ALA A 314 -0.02 -14.93 12.27
C ALA A 314 0.75 -13.79 12.96
N LEU A 315 0.20 -13.24 14.04
CA LEU A 315 0.76 -12.07 14.73
C LEU A 315 1.65 -12.41 15.92
N ALA A 316 1.70 -13.66 16.38
CA ALA A 316 2.60 -14.05 17.48
C ALA A 316 4.08 -13.64 17.27
N PRO A 317 4.67 -13.74 16.06
CA PRO A 317 6.04 -13.27 15.81
C PRO A 317 6.16 -11.74 15.88
N VAL A 318 5.19 -11.02 15.30
CA VAL A 318 5.16 -9.55 15.23
C VAL A 318 4.96 -8.94 16.62
N ALA A 319 4.03 -9.49 17.40
CA ALA A 319 3.71 -9.04 18.76
C ALA A 319 4.84 -9.30 19.78
N ARG A 320 5.79 -10.19 19.45
CA ARG A 320 6.96 -10.52 20.31
C ARG A 320 8.18 -9.63 20.05
N GLY A 321 8.04 -8.56 19.26
CA GLY A 321 9.14 -7.67 18.85
C GLY A 321 10.12 -7.25 19.97
N PRO A 322 11.36 -6.89 19.62
CA PRO A 322 12.47 -6.77 20.57
C PRO A 322 12.14 -5.80 21.69
N ARG A 323 12.26 -6.26 22.95
CA ARG A 323 12.01 -5.46 24.16
C ARG A 323 12.94 -4.24 24.34
N ASP A 324 13.86 -3.96 23.41
CA ASP A 324 14.82 -2.86 23.52
C ASP A 324 15.18 -2.28 22.16
N ALA A 325 14.45 -1.25 21.74
CA ALA A 325 14.96 -0.16 20.92
C ALA A 325 13.97 1.01 21.02
N ARG A 326 13.89 1.64 22.20
CA ARG A 326 13.46 3.04 22.24
C ARG A 326 14.45 3.82 21.38
N ASP A 327 13.97 4.42 20.30
CA ASP A 327 14.71 5.45 19.58
C ASP A 327 15.16 6.50 20.63
N PRO A 328 16.46 6.83 20.75
CA PRO A 328 16.94 7.86 21.68
C PRO A 328 16.26 9.22 21.50
N ARG A 329 15.53 9.43 20.40
CA ARG A 329 14.76 10.65 20.09
C ARG A 329 13.39 10.72 20.78
N ASP A 330 12.89 9.61 21.34
CA ASP A 330 11.59 9.56 22.04
C ASP A 330 11.69 9.70 23.57
N ALA A 331 12.88 10.00 24.11
CA ALA A 331 13.03 10.40 25.49
C ALA A 331 12.57 11.86 25.69
N ARG A 332 11.25 12.10 25.75
CA ARG A 332 10.73 13.32 26.37
C ARG A 332 10.89 13.23 27.88
N ASP A 333 11.80 14.04 28.41
CA ASP A 333 12.05 14.27 29.84
C ASP A 333 10.77 14.73 30.57
N PRO A 334 10.25 13.98 31.55
CA PRO A 334 9.06 14.38 32.30
C PRO A 334 9.44 15.26 33.49
N ARG A 335 10.06 16.43 33.26
CA ARG A 335 10.28 17.44 34.33
C ARG A 335 10.32 18.87 33.82
N VAL A 336 9.17 19.50 33.59
CA VAL A 336 9.05 20.95 33.84
C VAL A 336 7.63 21.29 34.34
N PRO A 337 7.48 21.96 35.50
CA PRO A 337 6.20 22.40 36.02
C PRO A 337 5.70 23.70 35.35
N ARG A 338 4.38 23.87 35.32
CA ARG A 338 3.70 25.10 34.87
C ARG A 338 4.17 26.31 35.68
N ALA A 339 4.57 27.38 35.00
CA ALA A 339 4.54 28.74 35.54
C ALA A 339 4.29 29.78 34.44
N SER A 340 3.51 30.77 34.84
CA SER A 340 2.95 31.91 34.12
C SER A 340 3.96 33.03 33.79
N GLY A 341 3.67 33.77 32.71
CA GLY A 341 3.77 35.24 32.73
C GLY A 341 4.92 35.92 31.96
N ALA A 342 4.50 36.78 31.03
CA ALA A 342 5.14 38.03 30.56
C ALA A 342 6.33 37.98 29.56
N ASP A 343 5.98 38.33 28.31
CA ASP A 343 6.52 39.44 27.50
C ASP A 343 8.05 39.62 27.33
N ARG A 344 8.56 39.45 26.10
CA ARG A 344 9.13 40.54 25.26
C ARG A 344 9.87 40.03 24.00
N GLY A 345 9.48 40.63 22.88
CA GLY A 345 10.25 41.01 21.67
C GLY A 345 11.51 40.24 21.22
N GLY A 346 11.49 39.80 19.96
CA GLY A 346 12.71 39.49 19.20
C GLY A 346 12.45 38.82 17.84
N ARG A 347 12.18 39.62 16.79
CA ARG A 347 12.15 39.17 15.38
C ARG A 347 13.57 39.00 14.85
N VAL A 348 13.89 37.86 14.23
CA VAL A 348 14.95 37.72 13.20
C VAL A 348 14.43 36.75 12.13
N PRO A 349 14.52 37.06 10.82
CA PRO A 349 13.88 36.26 9.76
C PRO A 349 14.81 35.16 9.21
N VAL A 350 14.24 33.99 8.93
CA VAL A 350 14.90 32.90 8.20
C VAL A 350 14.75 33.12 6.69
N ALA A 351 15.88 33.12 5.99
CA ALA A 351 15.98 33.36 4.57
C ALA A 351 15.38 32.21 3.73
N ARG A 352 14.44 32.57 2.85
CA ARG A 352 13.92 31.71 1.77
C ARG A 352 14.94 31.68 0.62
N ARG A 353 15.41 30.49 0.23
CA ARG A 353 16.10 30.30 -1.05
C ARG A 353 15.07 30.18 -2.16
N SER A 354 14.96 31.22 -2.98
CA SER A 354 14.25 31.23 -4.25
C SER A 354 15.15 30.68 -5.35
N VAL A 355 14.67 29.66 -6.07
CA VAL A 355 15.30 29.15 -7.30
C VAL A 355 14.93 30.11 -8.43
N VAL A 356 15.95 30.79 -8.96
CA VAL A 356 15.84 31.70 -10.11
C VAL A 356 15.83 30.86 -11.40
N ARG A 357 14.71 30.89 -12.12
CA ARG A 357 14.63 30.54 -13.54
C ARG A 357 15.51 31.51 -14.35
N ARG A 358 16.56 31.01 -15.00
CA ARG A 358 17.21 31.71 -16.11
C ARG A 358 16.66 31.17 -17.44
N GLY A 359 15.69 31.88 -18.00
CA GLY A 359 15.52 31.92 -19.44
C GLY A 359 16.50 32.95 -19.99
N ASN A 360 17.30 32.57 -20.98
CA ASN A 360 17.99 33.56 -21.80
C ASN A 360 17.76 33.24 -23.28
N THR A 361 16.88 34.05 -23.85
CA THR A 361 16.70 34.29 -25.27
C THR A 361 17.95 34.97 -25.83
N ARG A 362 18.48 34.45 -26.93
CA ARG A 362 19.23 35.25 -27.91
C ARG A 362 18.68 34.95 -29.29
N GLY A 363 17.95 35.90 -29.84
CA GLY A 363 17.74 35.99 -31.28
C GLY A 363 18.96 36.61 -31.96
N ALA A 364 19.18 36.28 -33.24
CA ALA A 364 18.82 37.15 -34.37
C ALA A 364 19.68 36.82 -35.62
N ARG A 365 18.96 36.56 -36.73
CA ARG A 365 19.17 36.93 -38.15
C ARG A 365 20.60 36.91 -38.73
N TRP A 366 20.79 36.33 -39.94
CA TRP A 366 20.53 36.96 -41.25
C TRP A 366 20.77 35.98 -42.41
N VAL A 367 20.04 36.25 -43.51
CA VAL A 367 19.97 35.65 -44.87
C VAL A 367 19.26 34.31 -45.00
#